data_AF-A0AA43C0X2-F1
#
_entry.id   AF-A0AA43C0X2-F1
#
_cell.length_a   1.000
_cell.length_b   1.000
_cell.length_c   1.000
_cell.angle_alpha   90.00
_cell.angle_beta   90.00
_cell.angle_gamma   90.00
#
_symmetry.space_group_name_H-M   'P 1'
#
loop_
_entity.id
_entity.type
_entity.pdbx_description
1 polymer ?
#
loop_
_entity_poly.entity_id
_entity_poly.type
_entity_poly.pdbx_seq_one_letter_code
_entity_poly.pdbx_strand_id
1 'polypeptide(L)'
;MNLARHAPWVALLLLPARAVPASSGELEDRLRSRWHGAAVVLAGEVVSDCDERYTNNPVDGRRLRGGRGERFAAGELGRLSKLDLHRAGVDLLVDLAVPARISWVDGPYTLYEQVACRVELLVDLPRSLVRGGDLAGIEEVLERLVERHPSPDEARRSARWNGRQTEPLPAGYERTRVAHAAWKAAQVNAAVQRRIDLALETADRIAAGVETEDELYALGFVEGVETGSERELRDCEAALSSSFSRPYRSGWKDEDESWKEGFEDGSRLAYSLVVARRLQGCFLPVPPPPG
;
A
#
# COMPACT_ATOMS: atom_id res chain seq x y z
N MET A 1 -22.32 -96.60 -3.49
CA MET A 1 -23.59 -95.88 -3.73
C MET A 1 -23.57 -94.59 -2.89
N ASN A 2 -23.98 -93.47 -3.50
CA ASN A 2 -24.15 -92.09 -2.97
C ASN A 2 -22.83 -91.29 -2.79
N LEU A 3 -22.40 -90.41 -3.72
CA LEU A 3 -22.89 -89.08 -4.18
C LEU A 3 -22.80 -87.94 -3.14
N ALA A 4 -21.84 -87.02 -3.32
CA ALA A 4 -21.92 -85.60 -2.93
C ALA A 4 -20.81 -84.81 -3.68
N ARG A 5 -21.09 -84.27 -4.88
CA ARG A 5 -21.54 -82.89 -5.17
C ARG A 5 -20.45 -81.81 -4.97
N HIS A 6 -19.80 -81.47 -6.08
CA HIS A 6 -19.05 -80.24 -6.29
C HIS A 6 -20.01 -79.05 -6.46
N ALA A 7 -19.70 -77.90 -5.86
CA ALA A 7 -20.30 -76.61 -6.18
C ALA A 7 -19.18 -75.57 -6.37
N PRO A 8 -18.98 -75.00 -7.58
CA PRO A 8 -18.05 -73.91 -7.78
C PRO A 8 -18.71 -72.58 -7.42
N TRP A 9 -18.17 -71.89 -6.42
CA TRP A 9 -18.50 -70.51 -6.10
C TRP A 9 -17.87 -69.58 -7.14
N VAL A 10 -18.68 -69.02 -8.03
CA VAL A 10 -18.34 -67.85 -8.83
C VAL A 10 -18.85 -66.63 -8.06
N ALA A 11 -17.95 -65.95 -7.35
CA ALA A 11 -18.24 -64.65 -6.74
C ALA A 11 -17.55 -63.54 -7.53
N LEU A 12 -18.40 -62.79 -8.23
CA LEU A 12 -18.14 -61.62 -9.06
C LEU A 12 -17.28 -60.57 -8.31
N LEU A 13 -16.08 -60.28 -8.82
CA LEU A 13 -15.27 -59.13 -8.41
C LEU A 13 -15.89 -57.84 -8.99
N LEU A 14 -16.77 -57.20 -8.21
CA LEU A 14 -17.22 -55.83 -8.45
C LEU A 14 -16.05 -54.88 -8.13
N LEU A 15 -15.27 -54.50 -9.14
CA LEU A 15 -14.34 -53.38 -9.06
C LEU A 15 -15.13 -52.07 -9.00
N PRO A 16 -15.08 -51.30 -7.89
CA PRO A 16 -15.60 -49.95 -7.91
C PRO A 16 -14.72 -49.11 -8.84
N ALA A 17 -15.28 -48.68 -9.97
CA ALA A 17 -14.68 -47.66 -10.82
C ALA A 17 -14.57 -46.38 -9.98
N ARG A 18 -13.40 -46.18 -9.35
CA ARG A 18 -13.04 -44.91 -8.73
C ARG A 18 -12.89 -43.90 -9.86
N ALA A 19 -13.92 -43.07 -10.06
CA ALA A 19 -13.75 -41.82 -10.76
C ALA A 19 -12.62 -41.06 -10.04
N VAL A 20 -11.50 -40.83 -10.73
CA VAL A 20 -10.42 -39.99 -10.23
C VAL A 20 -10.68 -38.60 -10.81
N PRO A 21 -11.25 -37.65 -10.06
CA PRO A 21 -11.38 -36.27 -10.50
C PRO A 21 -10.05 -35.59 -10.18
N ALA A 22 -9.04 -35.79 -11.03
CA ALA A 22 -7.74 -35.15 -10.85
C ALA A 22 -7.17 -34.78 -12.21
N SER A 23 -7.57 -33.63 -12.76
CA SER A 23 -6.88 -33.14 -13.96
C SER A 23 -6.54 -31.66 -13.92
N SER A 24 -7.37 -30.80 -13.33
CA SER A 24 -7.05 -29.36 -13.30
C SER A 24 -5.99 -29.00 -12.25
N GLY A 25 -6.13 -29.49 -11.02
CA GLY A 25 -5.17 -29.20 -9.94
C GLY A 25 -3.78 -29.75 -10.22
N GLU A 26 -3.68 -30.99 -10.73
CA GLU A 26 -2.40 -31.60 -11.06
C GLU A 26 -1.68 -30.88 -12.20
N LEU A 27 -2.42 -30.37 -13.20
CA LEU A 27 -1.83 -29.58 -14.29
C LEU A 27 -1.24 -28.27 -13.76
N GLU A 28 -2.00 -27.56 -12.92
CA GLU A 28 -1.54 -26.31 -12.30
C GLU A 28 -0.31 -26.53 -11.42
N ASP A 29 -0.30 -27.58 -10.59
CA ASP A 29 0.85 -27.92 -9.73
C ASP A 29 2.09 -28.25 -10.56
N ARG A 30 1.94 -28.96 -11.69
CA ARG A 30 3.03 -29.26 -12.61
C ARG A 30 3.57 -28.00 -13.27
N LEU A 31 2.71 -27.10 -13.75
CA LEU A 31 3.14 -25.79 -14.28
C LEU A 31 3.87 -24.99 -13.21
N ARG A 32 3.25 -24.85 -12.03
CA ARG A 32 3.80 -24.09 -10.90
C ARG A 32 5.17 -24.61 -10.49
N SER A 33 5.34 -25.93 -10.33
CA SER A 33 6.64 -26.52 -9.93
C SER A 33 7.76 -26.27 -10.93
N ARG A 34 7.46 -26.07 -12.23
CA ARG A 34 8.45 -25.81 -13.28
C ARG A 34 8.76 -24.34 -13.47
N TRP A 35 7.77 -23.47 -13.24
CA TRP A 35 7.82 -22.07 -13.61
C TRP A 35 8.03 -21.14 -12.41
N HIS A 36 7.49 -21.49 -11.24
CA HIS A 36 7.60 -20.65 -10.05
C HIS A 36 9.06 -20.43 -9.65
N GLY A 37 9.43 -19.16 -9.45
CA GLY A 37 10.78 -18.73 -9.09
C GLY A 37 11.78 -18.70 -10.24
N ALA A 38 11.40 -19.15 -11.44
CA ALA A 38 12.27 -19.12 -12.61
C ALA A 38 12.60 -17.67 -13.00
N ALA A 39 13.81 -17.46 -13.52
CA ALA A 39 14.17 -16.21 -14.17
C ALA A 39 13.56 -16.19 -15.57
N VAL A 40 13.02 -15.05 -15.99
CA VAL A 40 12.38 -14.90 -17.29
C VAL A 40 12.87 -13.65 -18.00
N VAL A 41 13.03 -13.73 -19.32
CA VAL A 41 13.24 -12.56 -20.18
C VAL A 41 11.98 -12.34 -21.00
N LEU A 42 11.34 -11.18 -20.86
CA LEU A 42 10.07 -10.86 -21.53
C LEU A 42 10.29 -10.64 -23.03
N ALA A 43 9.50 -11.28 -23.88
CA ALA A 43 9.64 -11.18 -25.34
C ALA A 43 8.99 -9.92 -25.94
N GLY A 44 8.12 -9.24 -25.20
CA GLY A 44 7.39 -8.05 -25.62
C GLY A 44 7.51 -6.91 -24.61
N GLU A 45 7.06 -5.72 -25.02
CA GLU A 45 6.88 -4.58 -24.10
C GLU A 45 5.89 -4.97 -22.99
N VAL A 46 6.03 -4.37 -21.80
CA VAL A 46 5.04 -4.43 -20.70
C VAL A 46 4.83 -3.06 -20.07
N VAL A 47 3.71 -2.87 -19.38
CA VAL A 47 3.42 -1.67 -18.58
C VAL A 47 3.25 -2.04 -17.11
N SER A 48 3.81 -1.23 -16.21
CA SER A 48 3.60 -1.35 -14.76
C SER A 48 3.37 0.01 -14.12
N ASP A 49 2.42 0.09 -13.19
CA ASP A 49 2.19 1.28 -12.36
C ASP A 49 3.23 1.43 -11.25
N CYS A 50 3.98 0.36 -10.94
CA CYS A 50 5.06 0.31 -9.96
C CYS A 50 4.62 0.74 -8.54
N ASP A 51 3.38 0.42 -8.18
CA ASP A 51 2.72 0.74 -6.91
C ASP A 51 2.60 -0.48 -5.98
N GLU A 52 3.58 -1.40 -6.06
CA GLU A 52 3.62 -2.71 -5.39
C GLU A 52 2.58 -3.74 -5.87
N ARG A 53 1.63 -3.37 -6.71
CA ARG A 53 0.63 -4.29 -7.27
C ARG A 53 1.07 -4.79 -8.64
N TYR A 54 0.51 -5.93 -9.04
CA TYR A 54 0.70 -6.42 -10.40
C TYR A 54 -0.19 -5.64 -11.36
N THR A 55 0.42 -5.06 -12.40
CA THR A 55 -0.32 -4.39 -13.46
C THR A 55 -0.70 -5.38 -14.54
N ASN A 56 -1.99 -5.41 -14.89
CA ASN A 56 -2.53 -6.31 -15.90
C ASN A 56 -2.05 -5.94 -17.30
N ASN A 57 -1.46 -6.91 -17.98
CA ASN A 57 -0.98 -6.81 -19.35
C ASN A 57 -1.68 -7.88 -20.18
N PRO A 58 -2.85 -7.59 -20.79
CA PRO A 58 -3.49 -8.51 -21.71
C PRO A 58 -2.61 -8.75 -22.93
N VAL A 59 -2.28 -10.01 -23.18
CA VAL A 59 -1.36 -10.39 -24.25
C VAL A 59 -2.13 -10.98 -25.43
N ASP A 60 -2.07 -10.31 -26.57
CA ASP A 60 -2.55 -10.83 -27.86
C ASP A 60 -1.35 -11.11 -28.76
N GLY A 61 -0.91 -12.36 -28.78
CA GLY A 61 0.34 -12.76 -29.43
C GLY A 61 1.56 -12.12 -28.75
N ARG A 62 2.19 -11.12 -29.40
CA ARG A 62 3.37 -10.40 -28.86
C ARG A 62 3.09 -8.91 -28.58
N ARG A 63 1.85 -8.45 -28.70
CA ARG A 63 1.50 -7.04 -28.52
C ARG A 63 0.68 -6.85 -27.25
N LEU A 64 1.05 -5.83 -26.49
CA LEU A 64 0.23 -5.31 -25.41
C LEU A 64 -1.00 -4.59 -25.96
N ARG A 65 -2.13 -4.72 -25.26
CA ARG A 65 -3.31 -3.90 -25.49
C ARG A 65 -3.32 -2.68 -24.57
N GLY A 66 -2.59 -1.63 -24.93
CA GLY A 66 -2.62 -0.35 -24.21
C GLY A 66 -2.09 -0.43 -22.77
N GLY A 67 -2.36 0.60 -21.97
CA GLY A 67 -1.92 0.70 -20.57
C GLY A 67 -1.52 2.12 -20.17
N ARG A 68 -1.72 2.45 -18.89
CA ARG A 68 -1.14 3.61 -18.21
C ARG A 68 -0.05 3.09 -17.25
N GLY A 69 0.98 3.89 -17.00
CA GLY A 69 2.11 3.50 -16.17
C GLY A 69 3.44 3.56 -16.91
N GLU A 70 4.49 3.09 -16.25
CA GLU A 70 5.85 3.01 -16.78
C GLU A 70 5.93 1.91 -17.85
N ARG A 71 6.55 2.23 -18.98
CA ARG A 71 6.70 1.31 -20.11
C ARG A 71 8.07 0.66 -20.08
N PHE A 72 8.08 -0.66 -20.15
CA PHE A 72 9.30 -1.44 -20.22
C PHE A 72 9.40 -2.11 -21.57
N ALA A 73 10.54 -1.95 -22.24
CA ALA A 73 10.78 -2.51 -23.56
C ALA A 73 10.79 -4.05 -23.54
N ALA A 74 10.75 -4.68 -24.71
CA ALA A 74 11.05 -6.11 -24.81
C ALA A 74 12.47 -6.39 -24.26
N GLY A 75 12.66 -7.61 -23.76
CA GLY A 75 13.91 -8.08 -23.20
C GLY A 75 14.09 -7.79 -21.70
N GLU A 76 13.05 -7.35 -20.99
CA GLU A 76 13.13 -7.16 -19.55
C GLU A 76 13.40 -8.46 -18.81
N LEU A 77 14.33 -8.40 -17.86
CA LEU A 77 14.59 -9.48 -16.93
C LEU A 77 13.60 -9.41 -15.76
N GLY A 78 12.99 -10.55 -15.43
CA GLY A 78 12.15 -10.70 -14.25
C GLY A 78 12.29 -12.06 -13.58
N ARG A 79 11.56 -12.23 -12.49
CA ARG A 79 11.34 -13.50 -11.80
C ARG A 79 9.86 -13.80 -11.82
N LEU A 80 9.48 -15.00 -12.26
CA LEU A 80 8.10 -15.43 -12.17
C LEU A 80 7.77 -15.76 -10.70
N SER A 81 6.98 -14.90 -10.05
CA SER A 81 6.60 -15.06 -8.65
C SER A 81 5.42 -16.01 -8.49
N LYS A 82 4.48 -16.00 -9.45
CA LYS A 82 3.28 -16.83 -9.41
C LYS A 82 2.78 -17.12 -10.83
N LEU A 83 2.12 -18.26 -10.96
CA LEU A 83 1.40 -18.68 -12.16
C LEU A 83 0.02 -19.17 -11.71
N ASP A 84 -1.02 -18.56 -12.26
CA ASP A 84 -2.41 -18.93 -11.97
C ASP A 84 -3.07 -19.47 -13.24
N LEU A 85 -3.50 -20.73 -13.21
CA LEU A 85 -4.15 -21.37 -14.34
C LEU A 85 -5.68 -21.19 -14.27
N HIS A 86 -6.27 -20.68 -15.34
CA HIS A 86 -7.71 -20.48 -15.46
C HIS A 86 -8.32 -21.39 -16.53
N ARG A 87 -9.65 -21.43 -16.61
CA ARG A 87 -10.38 -22.26 -17.58
C ARG A 87 -10.12 -21.91 -19.05
N ALA A 88 -9.63 -20.72 -19.33
CA ALA A 88 -9.43 -20.19 -20.69
C ALA A 88 -8.13 -19.40 -20.84
N GLY A 89 -7.23 -19.49 -19.86
CA GLY A 89 -6.02 -18.67 -19.85
C GLY A 89 -5.09 -19.04 -18.72
N VAL A 90 -3.96 -18.35 -18.67
CA VAL A 90 -2.98 -18.43 -17.59
C VAL A 90 -2.44 -17.04 -17.32
N ASP A 91 -2.33 -16.70 -16.05
CA ASP A 91 -1.78 -15.43 -15.61
C ASP A 91 -0.36 -15.65 -15.11
N LEU A 92 0.59 -14.88 -15.65
CA LEU A 92 2.00 -14.91 -15.25
C LEU A 92 2.34 -13.65 -14.46
N LEU A 93 2.53 -13.81 -13.15
CA LEU A 93 2.92 -12.71 -12.27
C LEU A 93 4.45 -12.66 -12.22
N VAL A 94 5.01 -11.59 -12.77
CA VAL A 94 6.46 -11.38 -12.93
C VAL A 94 6.89 -10.16 -12.12
N ASP A 95 7.86 -10.37 -11.25
CA ASP A 95 8.58 -9.29 -10.57
C ASP A 95 9.75 -8.87 -11.46
N LEU A 96 9.77 -7.62 -11.92
CA LEU A 96 10.88 -7.12 -12.73
C LEU A 96 12.15 -7.01 -11.88
N ALA A 97 13.27 -7.50 -12.41
CA ALA A 97 14.51 -7.62 -11.67
C ALA A 97 15.22 -6.28 -11.46
N VAL A 98 14.91 -5.28 -12.29
CA VAL A 98 15.50 -3.95 -12.25
C VAL A 98 14.43 -2.94 -11.82
N PRO A 99 14.61 -2.22 -10.70
CA PRO A 99 13.64 -1.23 -10.27
C PRO A 99 13.52 -0.08 -11.27
N ALA A 100 12.37 0.56 -11.33
CA ALA A 100 12.19 1.82 -12.04
C ALA A 100 12.56 2.99 -11.12
N ARG A 101 13.21 4.01 -11.68
CA ARG A 101 13.43 5.27 -10.97
C ARG A 101 12.25 6.19 -11.25
N ILE A 102 11.37 6.37 -10.28
CA ILE A 102 10.25 7.29 -10.39
C ILE A 102 10.60 8.62 -9.72
N SER A 103 10.01 9.70 -10.22
CA SER A 103 10.21 11.04 -9.68
C SER A 103 8.90 11.69 -9.28
N TRP A 104 8.92 12.45 -8.19
CA TRP A 104 7.81 13.30 -7.78
C TRP A 104 8.31 14.66 -7.28
N VAL A 105 7.40 15.62 -7.18
CA VAL A 105 7.71 16.98 -6.72
C VAL A 105 7.04 17.21 -5.37
N ASP A 106 7.81 17.64 -4.38
CA ASP A 106 7.32 18.12 -3.08
C ASP A 106 7.95 19.48 -2.76
N GLY A 107 7.14 20.53 -2.83
CA GLY A 107 7.62 21.91 -2.76
C GLY A 107 8.62 22.23 -3.88
N PRO A 108 9.80 22.80 -3.57
CA PRO A 108 10.80 23.15 -4.58
C PRO A 108 11.72 21.98 -4.97
N TYR A 109 11.49 20.77 -4.45
CA TYR A 109 12.35 19.62 -4.65
C TYR A 109 11.75 18.62 -5.63
N THR A 110 12.56 18.13 -6.56
CA THR A 110 12.29 16.89 -7.28
C THR A 110 12.98 15.75 -6.54
N LEU A 111 12.19 14.78 -6.11
CA LEU A 111 12.62 13.60 -5.41
C LEU A 111 12.53 12.39 -6.33
N TYR A 112 13.36 11.40 -6.03
CA TYR A 112 13.52 10.17 -6.79
C TYR A 112 13.54 8.99 -5.83
N GLU A 113 12.89 7.92 -6.25
CA GLU A 113 12.90 6.64 -5.57
C GLU A 113 13.03 5.51 -6.59
N GLN A 114 13.63 4.42 -6.14
CA GLN A 114 13.75 3.20 -6.94
C GLN A 114 12.69 2.23 -6.45
N VAL A 115 11.66 2.01 -7.26
CA VAL A 115 10.54 1.13 -6.94
C VAL A 115 10.62 -0.17 -7.70
N ALA A 116 10.26 -1.25 -7.01
CA ALA A 116 10.06 -2.54 -7.66
C ALA A 116 8.78 -2.48 -8.50
N CYS A 117 8.84 -3.01 -9.72
CA CYS A 117 7.72 -3.03 -10.65
C CYS A 117 7.28 -4.47 -10.88
N ARG A 118 5.96 -4.67 -11.00
CA ARG A 118 5.35 -5.99 -11.07
C ARG A 118 4.34 -6.01 -12.21
N VAL A 119 4.41 -7.03 -13.05
CA VAL A 119 3.55 -7.18 -14.22
C VAL A 119 2.84 -8.52 -14.19
N GLU A 120 1.58 -8.53 -14.54
CA GLU A 120 0.78 -9.74 -14.71
C GLU A 120 0.43 -9.89 -16.18
N LEU A 121 1.00 -10.91 -16.83
CA LEU A 121 0.69 -11.22 -18.23
C LEU A 121 -0.56 -12.08 -18.25
N LEU A 122 -1.65 -11.55 -18.80
CA LEU A 122 -2.91 -12.28 -18.96
C LEU A 122 -2.89 -12.97 -20.32
N VAL A 123 -2.68 -14.28 -20.32
CA VAL A 123 -2.45 -15.07 -21.54
C VAL A 123 -3.69 -15.90 -21.87
N ASP A 124 -4.33 -15.59 -22.99
CA ASP A 124 -5.44 -16.40 -23.49
C ASP A 124 -4.93 -17.77 -23.99
N LEU A 125 -5.56 -18.84 -23.52
CA LEU A 125 -5.24 -20.21 -23.93
C LEU A 125 -6.43 -20.86 -24.64
N PRO A 126 -6.20 -21.61 -25.74
CA PRO A 126 -7.22 -22.47 -26.30
C PRO A 126 -7.77 -23.44 -25.24
N ARG A 127 -9.09 -23.48 -25.09
CA ARG A 127 -9.76 -24.35 -24.09
C ARG A 127 -9.41 -25.84 -24.23
N SER A 128 -9.02 -26.27 -25.43
CA SER A 128 -8.57 -27.64 -25.69
C SER A 128 -7.27 -27.99 -24.96
N LEU A 129 -6.34 -27.04 -24.82
CA LEU A 129 -5.08 -27.26 -24.09
C LEU A 129 -5.35 -27.46 -22.60
N VAL A 130 -6.14 -26.56 -22.00
CA VAL A 130 -6.46 -26.61 -20.57
C VAL A 130 -7.31 -27.83 -20.23
N ARG A 131 -8.39 -28.11 -20.98
CA ARG A 131 -9.26 -29.27 -20.72
C ARG A 131 -8.57 -30.60 -21.02
N GLY A 132 -7.69 -30.63 -22.02
CA GLY A 132 -6.94 -31.81 -22.41
C GLY A 132 -5.78 -32.14 -21.47
N GLY A 133 -5.42 -31.26 -20.52
CA GLY A 133 -4.25 -31.46 -19.69
C GLY A 133 -2.94 -31.31 -20.45
N ASP A 134 -2.93 -30.58 -21.57
CA ASP A 134 -1.80 -30.49 -22.49
C ASP A 134 -0.74 -29.51 -21.97
N LEU A 135 0.07 -30.01 -21.03
CA LEU A 135 1.16 -29.26 -20.42
C LEU A 135 2.14 -28.73 -21.46
N ALA A 136 2.52 -29.55 -22.44
CA ALA A 136 3.51 -29.18 -23.45
C ALA A 136 2.99 -28.05 -24.37
N GLY A 137 1.73 -28.14 -24.79
CA GLY A 137 1.11 -27.08 -25.59
C GLY A 137 0.96 -25.76 -24.83
N ILE A 138 0.70 -25.81 -23.51
CA ILE A 138 0.69 -24.60 -22.67
C ILE A 138 2.10 -24.01 -22.56
N GLU A 139 3.11 -24.84 -22.29
CA GLU A 139 4.50 -24.38 -22.20
C GLU A 139 4.97 -23.74 -23.52
N GLU A 140 4.63 -24.31 -24.67
CA GLU A 140 4.93 -23.71 -25.98
C GLU A 140 4.28 -22.32 -26.14
N VAL A 141 3.06 -22.11 -25.63
CA VAL A 141 2.42 -20.79 -25.64
C VAL A 141 3.20 -19.81 -24.77
N LEU A 142 3.57 -20.21 -23.55
CA LEU A 142 4.31 -19.36 -22.60
C LEU A 142 5.70 -19.01 -23.12
N GLU A 143 6.42 -19.96 -23.73
CA GLU A 143 7.77 -19.75 -24.27
C GLU A 143 7.83 -18.77 -25.45
N ARG A 144 6.68 -18.44 -26.07
CA ARG A 144 6.59 -17.36 -27.06
C ARG A 144 6.54 -15.96 -26.43
N LEU A 145 6.16 -15.88 -25.15
CA LEU A 145 6.00 -14.63 -24.39
C LEU A 145 7.19 -14.35 -23.49
N VAL A 146 7.80 -15.40 -22.96
CA VAL A 146 8.94 -15.31 -22.05
C VAL A 146 9.97 -16.37 -22.36
N GLU A 147 11.24 -16.01 -22.26
CA GLU A 147 12.35 -16.96 -22.29
C GLU A 147 12.69 -17.35 -20.85
N ARG A 148 12.48 -18.62 -20.50
CA ARG A 148 12.69 -19.12 -19.14
C ARG A 148 14.14 -19.56 -18.94
N HIS A 149 14.70 -19.22 -17.80
CA HIS A 149 16.05 -19.60 -17.37
C HIS A 149 16.04 -20.15 -15.93
N PRO A 150 16.96 -21.08 -15.61
CA PRO A 150 17.18 -21.58 -14.26
C PRO A 150 17.60 -20.51 -13.25
N SER A 151 18.30 -19.46 -13.68
CA SER A 151 18.85 -18.43 -12.80
C SER A 151 18.89 -17.04 -13.46
N PRO A 152 18.90 -15.96 -12.67
CA PRO A 152 19.06 -14.61 -13.19
C PRO A 152 20.35 -14.41 -13.98
N ASP A 153 21.45 -15.07 -13.59
CA ASP A 153 22.73 -14.93 -14.29
C ASP A 153 22.73 -15.60 -15.67
N GLU A 154 22.02 -16.72 -15.82
CA GLU A 154 21.77 -17.31 -17.14
C GLU A 154 20.87 -16.43 -18.00
N ALA A 155 19.81 -15.87 -17.42
CA ALA A 155 18.93 -14.96 -18.13
C ALA A 155 19.66 -13.70 -18.63
N ARG A 156 20.60 -13.16 -17.85
CA ARG A 156 21.49 -12.05 -18.28
C ARG A 156 22.45 -12.41 -19.42
N ARG A 157 22.66 -13.71 -19.69
CA ARG A 157 23.45 -14.14 -20.86
C ARG A 157 22.57 -14.40 -22.09
N SER A 158 21.25 -14.32 -21.95
CA SER A 158 20.34 -14.44 -23.09
C SER A 158 20.57 -13.30 -24.08
N ALA A 159 20.59 -13.64 -25.36
CA ALA A 159 20.62 -12.65 -26.44
C ALA A 159 19.35 -11.79 -26.49
N ARG A 160 18.28 -12.19 -25.80
CA ARG A 160 17.04 -11.42 -25.70
C ARG A 160 17.02 -10.43 -24.55
N TRP A 161 17.94 -10.53 -23.59
CA TRP A 161 17.99 -9.56 -22.50
C TRP A 161 18.39 -8.19 -23.05
N ASN A 162 17.62 -7.16 -22.73
CA ASN A 162 17.85 -5.80 -23.22
C ASN A 162 18.98 -5.07 -22.49
N GLY A 163 19.60 -5.71 -21.50
CA GLY A 163 20.71 -5.12 -20.75
C GLY A 163 20.29 -3.98 -19.82
N ARG A 164 18.99 -3.78 -19.54
CA ARG A 164 18.53 -2.71 -18.65
C ARG A 164 19.22 -2.83 -17.31
N GLN A 165 19.73 -1.70 -16.83
CA GLN A 165 20.33 -1.55 -15.52
C GLN A 165 19.54 -0.53 -14.73
N THR A 166 19.69 -0.57 -13.41
CA THR A 166 19.10 0.41 -12.52
C THR A 166 19.59 1.80 -12.90
N GLU A 167 18.67 2.70 -13.21
CA GLU A 167 19.04 4.09 -13.51
C GLU A 167 19.62 4.74 -12.24
N PRO A 168 20.84 5.31 -12.29
CA PRO A 168 21.44 5.94 -11.12
C PRO A 168 20.61 7.15 -10.69
N LEU A 169 20.58 7.40 -9.37
CA LEU A 169 20.01 8.64 -8.85
C LEU A 169 20.83 9.83 -9.35
N PRO A 170 20.23 11.03 -9.49
CA PRO A 170 20.97 12.21 -9.93
C PRO A 170 22.21 12.49 -9.08
N ALA A 171 23.25 13.08 -9.69
CA ALA A 171 24.47 13.43 -8.97
C ALA A 171 24.15 14.38 -7.80
N GLY A 172 24.65 14.04 -6.60
CA GLY A 172 24.42 14.83 -5.40
C GLY A 172 23.01 14.70 -4.80
N TYR A 173 22.21 13.72 -5.21
CA TYR A 173 20.84 13.53 -4.73
C TYR A 173 20.72 13.39 -3.20
N GLU A 174 21.73 12.83 -2.52
CA GLU A 174 21.73 12.79 -1.05
C GLU A 174 21.69 14.19 -0.42
N ARG A 175 22.32 15.20 -1.04
CA ARG A 175 22.20 16.60 -0.58
C ARG A 175 20.77 17.12 -0.79
N THR A 176 20.12 16.75 -1.89
CA THR A 176 18.71 17.07 -2.15
C THR A 176 17.81 16.45 -1.08
N ARG A 177 18.05 15.19 -0.68
CA ARG A 177 17.28 14.51 0.37
C ARG A 177 17.43 15.18 1.72
N VAL A 178 18.65 15.53 2.13
CA VAL A 178 18.91 16.25 3.39
C VAL A 178 18.24 17.63 3.37
N ALA A 179 18.40 18.38 2.27
CA ALA A 179 17.79 19.69 2.12
C ALA A 179 16.25 19.61 2.14
N HIS A 180 15.65 18.62 1.46
CA HIS A 180 14.21 18.37 1.51
C HIS A 180 13.73 18.03 2.91
N ALA A 181 14.44 17.16 3.64
CA ALA A 181 14.09 16.83 5.02
C ALA A 181 14.14 18.05 5.95
N ALA A 182 15.16 18.90 5.82
CA ALA A 182 15.26 20.16 6.56
C ALA A 182 14.13 21.13 6.20
N TRP A 183 13.82 21.27 4.91
CA TRP A 183 12.70 22.08 4.45
C TRP A 183 11.36 21.57 4.99
N LYS A 184 11.12 20.26 4.94
CA LYS A 184 9.87 19.65 5.44
C LYS A 184 9.72 19.84 6.95
N ALA A 185 10.80 19.64 7.71
CA ALA A 185 10.83 19.91 9.13
C ALA A 185 10.53 21.38 9.43
N ALA A 186 11.11 22.32 8.67
CA ALA A 186 10.82 23.74 8.81
C ALA A 186 9.34 24.07 8.52
N GLN A 187 8.72 23.46 7.50
CA GLN A 187 7.29 23.66 7.20
C GLN A 187 6.40 23.18 8.35
N VAL A 188 6.66 21.99 8.88
CA VAL A 188 5.90 21.41 10.01
C VAL A 188 6.10 22.26 11.26
N ASN A 189 7.35 22.61 11.59
CA ASN A 189 7.67 23.43 12.77
C ASN A 189 7.01 24.81 12.70
N ALA A 190 6.98 25.43 11.52
CA ALA A 190 6.27 26.69 11.32
C ALA A 190 4.75 26.54 11.52
N ALA A 191 4.15 25.42 11.09
CA ALA A 191 2.73 25.14 11.33
C ALA A 191 2.43 24.91 12.83
N VAL A 192 3.28 24.14 13.51
CA VAL A 192 3.24 23.92 14.96
C VAL A 192 3.32 25.26 15.71
N GLN A 193 4.32 26.09 15.40
CA GLN A 193 4.48 27.40 16.02
C GLN A 193 3.26 28.29 15.81
N ARG A 194 2.77 28.42 14.57
CA ARG A 194 1.56 29.22 14.29
C ARG A 194 0.34 28.75 15.08
N ARG A 195 0.18 27.44 15.27
CA ARG A 195 -0.94 26.89 16.03
C ARG A 195 -0.80 27.14 17.53
N ILE A 196 0.42 27.09 18.06
CA ILE A 196 0.74 27.50 19.44
C ILE A 196 0.43 28.99 19.61
N ASP A 197 0.92 29.85 18.72
CA ASP A 197 0.71 31.30 18.80
C ASP A 197 -0.78 31.64 18.81
N LEU A 198 -1.58 31.05 17.90
CA LEU A 198 -3.02 31.23 17.86
C LEU A 198 -3.71 30.78 19.15
N ALA A 199 -3.27 29.66 19.72
CA ALA A 199 -3.83 29.14 20.96
C ALA A 199 -3.50 30.05 22.15
N LEU A 200 -2.26 30.56 22.23
CA LEU A 200 -1.85 31.51 23.26
C LEU A 200 -2.54 32.88 23.10
N GLU A 201 -2.69 33.39 21.89
CA GLU A 201 -3.44 34.63 21.63
C GLU A 201 -4.92 34.49 22.03
N THR A 202 -5.53 33.33 21.75
CA THR A 202 -6.91 33.04 22.17
C THR A 202 -7.01 33.01 23.69
N ALA A 203 -6.05 32.35 24.36
CA ALA A 203 -5.99 32.28 25.82
C ALA A 203 -5.83 33.68 26.45
N ASP A 204 -4.92 34.50 25.92
CA ASP A 204 -4.68 35.88 26.39
C ASP A 204 -5.93 36.76 26.24
N ARG A 205 -6.60 36.68 25.09
CA ARG A 205 -7.84 37.43 24.84
C ARG A 205 -8.95 37.07 25.83
N ILE A 206 -9.13 35.78 26.12
CA ILE A 206 -10.13 35.33 27.10
C ILE A 206 -9.72 35.80 28.50
N ALA A 207 -8.45 35.62 28.88
CA ALA A 207 -7.94 36.01 30.20
C ALA A 207 -8.11 37.53 30.45
N ALA A 208 -7.93 38.36 29.43
CA ALA A 208 -8.14 39.81 29.52
C ALA A 208 -9.63 40.21 29.64
N GLY A 209 -10.55 39.35 29.21
CA GLY A 209 -12.00 39.58 29.24
C GLY A 209 -12.72 38.93 30.43
N VAL A 210 -12.01 38.33 31.39
CA VAL A 210 -12.63 37.67 32.54
C VAL A 210 -13.34 38.68 33.44
N GLU A 211 -14.65 38.55 33.57
CA GLU A 211 -15.49 39.39 34.43
C GLU A 211 -15.58 38.80 35.84
N THR A 212 -14.65 39.16 36.72
CA THR A 212 -14.60 38.59 38.09
C THR A 212 -15.64 39.16 39.06
N GLU A 213 -16.32 40.25 38.68
CA GLU A 213 -17.35 40.90 39.51
C GLU A 213 -18.73 40.22 39.35
N ASP A 214 -18.94 39.49 38.25
CA ASP A 214 -20.13 38.67 38.05
C ASP A 214 -19.89 37.26 38.62
N GLU A 215 -20.56 36.97 39.75
CA GLU A 215 -20.44 35.69 40.44
C GLU A 215 -20.88 34.49 39.59
N LEU A 216 -21.91 34.66 38.75
CA LEU A 216 -22.43 33.57 37.90
C LEU A 216 -21.46 33.28 36.75
N TYR A 217 -20.95 34.33 36.10
CA TYR A 217 -19.87 34.19 35.10
C TYR A 217 -18.66 33.48 35.70
N ALA A 218 -18.16 33.95 36.85
CA ALA A 218 -16.97 33.40 37.48
C ALA A 218 -17.11 31.91 37.85
N LEU A 219 -18.28 31.50 38.35
CA LEU A 219 -18.60 30.10 38.63
C LEU A 219 -18.60 29.24 37.35
N GLY A 220 -19.26 29.73 36.29
CA GLY A 220 -19.27 29.07 34.99
C GLY A 220 -17.87 28.91 34.45
N PHE A 221 -17.06 29.97 34.52
CA PHE A 221 -15.68 29.98 34.05
C PHE A 221 -14.81 28.92 34.70
N VAL A 222 -14.84 28.81 36.04
CA VAL A 222 -14.06 27.79 36.75
C VAL A 222 -14.44 26.38 36.30
N GLU A 223 -15.73 26.08 36.23
CA GLU A 223 -16.20 24.76 35.80
C GLU A 223 -15.91 24.47 34.32
N GLY A 224 -15.95 25.51 33.49
CA GLY A 224 -15.50 25.46 32.11
C GLY A 224 -14.02 25.10 32.02
N VAL A 225 -13.16 25.74 32.82
CA VAL A 225 -11.72 25.44 32.87
C VAL A 225 -11.48 23.98 33.23
N GLU A 226 -12.15 23.47 34.27
CA GLU A 226 -12.06 22.07 34.70
C GLU A 226 -12.44 21.13 33.54
N THR A 227 -13.63 21.34 32.95
CA THR A 227 -14.14 20.52 31.84
C THR A 227 -13.22 20.57 30.61
N GLY A 228 -12.72 21.76 30.26
CA GLY A 228 -11.84 21.94 29.11
C GLY A 228 -10.45 21.31 29.31
N SER A 229 -9.99 21.21 30.56
CA SER A 229 -8.68 20.64 30.91
C SER A 229 -8.62 19.12 30.75
N GLU A 230 -9.77 18.42 30.80
CA GLU A 230 -9.88 16.97 30.63
C GLU A 230 -9.71 16.51 29.16
N ARG A 231 -9.60 17.46 28.21
CA ARG A 231 -9.46 17.12 26.79
C ARG A 231 -8.15 16.42 26.50
N GLU A 232 -8.25 15.19 26.01
CA GLU A 232 -7.10 14.42 25.55
C GLU A 232 -6.79 14.70 24.07
N LEU A 233 -5.61 15.27 23.80
CA LEU A 233 -5.03 15.37 22.46
C LEU A 233 -3.96 14.28 22.29
N ARG A 234 -4.37 13.14 21.71
CA ARG A 234 -3.59 11.90 21.67
C ARG A 234 -2.22 12.06 21.00
N ASP A 235 -2.15 12.83 19.93
CA ASP A 235 -0.93 13.02 19.13
C ASP A 235 -0.83 14.44 18.54
N CYS A 236 0.27 14.68 17.84
CA CYS A 236 0.55 15.97 17.21
C CYS A 236 -0.41 16.30 16.07
N GLU A 237 -0.88 15.31 15.33
CA GLU A 237 -1.84 15.50 14.23
C GLU A 237 -3.20 15.93 14.79
N ALA A 238 -3.66 15.25 15.85
CA ALA A 238 -4.86 15.62 16.59
C ALA A 238 -4.75 17.04 17.16
N ALA A 239 -3.61 17.40 17.75
CA ALA A 239 -3.42 18.76 18.29
C ALA A 239 -3.41 19.84 17.18
N LEU A 240 -2.72 19.59 16.07
CA LEU A 240 -2.64 20.50 14.92
C LEU A 240 -4.00 20.71 14.24
N SER A 241 -4.76 19.63 14.04
CA SER A 241 -6.05 19.66 13.34
C SER A 241 -7.26 19.93 14.25
N SER A 242 -7.08 19.86 15.58
CA SER A 242 -8.18 20.10 16.51
C SER A 242 -8.75 21.50 16.39
N SER A 243 -10.06 21.58 16.56
CA SER A 243 -10.80 22.83 16.72
C SER A 243 -11.55 22.81 18.05
N PHE A 244 -11.82 24.00 18.59
CA PHE A 244 -12.69 24.11 19.75
C PHE A 244 -14.12 23.77 19.33
N SER A 245 -14.72 22.83 20.05
CA SER A 245 -16.15 22.57 20.06
C SER A 245 -16.64 22.83 21.47
N ARG A 246 -17.84 23.38 21.64
CA ARG A 246 -18.40 23.54 22.99
C ARG A 246 -18.61 22.15 23.61
N PRO A 247 -18.16 21.91 24.86
CA PRO A 247 -18.46 20.66 25.55
C PRO A 247 -19.98 20.49 25.66
N TYR A 248 -20.47 19.26 25.48
CA TYR A 248 -21.88 18.96 25.75
C TYR A 248 -22.08 18.75 27.26
N ARG A 249 -23.06 19.42 27.84
CA ARG A 249 -23.51 19.21 29.22
C ARG A 249 -25.01 19.06 29.28
N SER A 250 -25.50 18.07 30.02
CA SER A 250 -26.93 17.92 30.31
C SER A 250 -27.42 19.04 31.23
N GLY A 251 -28.60 19.60 30.96
CA GLY A 251 -29.19 20.68 31.77
C GLY A 251 -28.79 22.10 31.35
N TRP A 252 -27.90 22.25 30.37
CA TRP A 252 -27.39 23.54 29.89
C TRP A 252 -28.48 24.58 29.57
N LYS A 253 -29.64 24.14 29.08
CA LYS A 253 -30.72 25.05 28.66
C LYS A 253 -31.29 25.90 29.80
N ASP A 254 -31.22 25.38 31.03
CA ASP A 254 -31.85 26.01 32.19
C ASP A 254 -30.87 26.92 32.96
N GLU A 255 -29.59 26.97 32.55
CA GLU A 255 -28.56 27.80 33.19
C GLU A 255 -28.67 29.27 32.79
N ASP A 256 -28.17 30.16 33.64
CA ASP A 256 -28.08 31.60 33.38
C ASP A 256 -27.13 31.90 32.20
N GLU A 257 -27.42 32.93 31.41
CA GLU A 257 -26.59 33.30 30.24
C GLU A 257 -25.17 33.73 30.66
N SER A 258 -25.03 34.46 31.77
CA SER A 258 -23.72 34.87 32.30
C SER A 258 -22.87 33.66 32.68
N TRP A 259 -23.49 32.68 33.36
CA TRP A 259 -22.83 31.42 33.67
C TRP A 259 -22.41 30.65 32.40
N LYS A 260 -23.27 30.59 31.37
CA LYS A 260 -22.97 29.88 30.10
C LYS A 260 -21.80 30.52 29.35
N GLU A 261 -21.75 31.85 29.32
CA GLU A 261 -20.66 32.62 28.74
C GLU A 261 -19.35 32.33 29.47
N GLY A 262 -19.36 32.42 30.80
CA GLY A 262 -18.22 32.04 31.64
C GLY A 262 -17.75 30.63 31.36
N PHE A 263 -18.66 29.65 31.34
CA PHE A 263 -18.34 28.25 31.06
C PHE A 263 -17.71 28.04 29.69
N GLU A 264 -18.22 28.69 28.65
CA GLU A 264 -17.63 28.62 27.32
C GLU A 264 -16.22 29.19 27.29
N ASP A 265 -16.02 30.36 27.89
CA ASP A 265 -14.73 31.04 27.93
C ASP A 265 -13.70 30.25 28.73
N GLY A 266 -14.08 29.73 29.90
CA GLY A 266 -13.24 28.84 30.70
C GLY A 266 -12.85 27.57 29.94
N SER A 267 -13.83 26.92 29.29
CA SER A 267 -13.59 25.73 28.45
C SER A 267 -12.64 26.00 27.29
N ARG A 268 -12.82 27.15 26.62
CA ARG A 268 -12.02 27.56 25.47
C ARG A 268 -10.60 27.97 25.88
N LEU A 269 -10.45 28.63 27.03
CA LEU A 269 -9.16 28.93 27.63
C LEU A 269 -8.39 27.64 27.91
N ALA A 270 -8.98 26.72 28.68
CA ALA A 270 -8.33 25.46 29.05
C ALA A 270 -7.96 24.64 27.80
N TYR A 271 -8.87 24.50 26.84
CA TYR A 271 -8.59 23.85 25.56
C TYR A 271 -7.39 24.48 24.83
N SER A 272 -7.33 25.81 24.75
CA SER A 272 -6.24 26.51 24.05
C SER A 272 -4.90 26.27 24.73
N LEU A 273 -4.85 26.28 26.07
CA LEU A 273 -3.64 25.98 26.82
C LEU A 273 -3.20 24.51 26.65
N VAL A 274 -4.14 23.56 26.62
CA VAL A 274 -3.85 22.14 26.34
C VAL A 274 -3.26 21.96 24.94
N VAL A 275 -3.82 22.61 23.92
CA VAL A 275 -3.28 22.59 22.55
C VAL A 275 -1.85 23.14 22.52
N ALA A 276 -1.63 24.33 23.09
CA ALA A 276 -0.32 24.97 23.10
C ALA A 276 0.73 24.07 23.78
N ARG A 277 0.41 23.53 24.97
CA ARG A 277 1.30 22.63 25.71
C ARG A 277 1.58 21.33 24.94
N ARG A 278 0.56 20.74 24.31
CA ARG A 278 0.74 19.49 23.55
C ARG A 278 1.68 19.69 22.36
N LEU A 279 1.52 20.81 21.65
CA LEU A 279 2.28 21.12 20.45
C LEU A 279 3.74 21.47 20.70
N GLN A 280 4.13 21.88 21.92
CA GLN A 280 5.54 22.08 22.28
C GLN A 280 6.40 20.82 22.06
N GLY A 281 5.81 19.64 22.20
CA GLY A 281 6.48 18.36 21.93
C GLY A 281 6.47 17.92 20.47
N CYS A 282 5.88 18.70 19.55
CA CYS A 282 5.62 18.31 18.16
C CYS A 282 6.61 18.91 17.14
N PHE A 283 7.61 19.66 17.61
CA PHE A 283 8.68 20.13 16.74
C PHE A 283 9.51 18.95 16.23
N LEU A 284 9.70 18.90 14.92
CA LEU A 284 10.58 17.95 14.26
C LEU A 284 12.03 18.46 14.33
N PRO A 285 13.01 17.56 14.55
CA PRO A 285 14.41 17.93 14.43
C PRO A 285 14.72 18.36 12.99
N VAL A 286 15.45 19.47 12.83
CA VAL A 286 15.94 19.93 11.53
C VAL A 286 17.29 19.27 11.29
N PRO A 287 17.44 18.43 10.25
CA PRO A 287 18.74 17.86 9.88
C PRO A 287 19.79 18.95 9.67
N PRO A 288 21.07 18.71 10.01
CA PRO A 288 22.13 19.65 9.72
C PRO A 288 22.24 19.86 8.20
N PRO A 289 22.69 21.04 7.75
CA PRO A 289 22.93 21.28 6.33
C PRO A 289 23.95 20.26 5.79
N PRO A 290 23.84 19.86 4.51
CA PRO A 290 24.84 19.00 3.90
C PRO A 290 26.21 19.70 3.94
N GLY A 291 27.22 18.98 4.43
CA GLY A 291 28.64 19.42 4.40
C GLY A 291 29.25 19.39 3.02
#